data_AF-Q07HQ8-F1
#
_entry.id   AF-Q07HQ8-F1
#
_cell.length_a   1.000
_cell.length_b   1.000
_cell.length_c   1.000
_cell.angle_alpha   90.00
_cell.angle_beta   90.00
_cell.angle_gamma   90.00
#
_symmetry.space_group_name_H-M   'P 1'
#
loop_
_entity.id
_entity.type
_entity.pdbx_description
1 polymer ?
#
loop_
_entity_poly.entity_id
_entity_poly.type
_entity_poly.pdbx_seq_one_letter_code
_entity_poly.pdbx_strand_id
1 'polypeptide(L)'
;MSDAFGQLAKLVSNEIDLAKAEMSEKVGQVGRAGAMIAAGAVIFMPALVLVLLAIAAALIGAGFSAPIAYLITGGGAGLIALALIWVGISRLSGDALKPNVTLDQLQRDKIAAKEMAR
;
A
#
# COMPACT_ATOMS: atom_id res chain seq x y z
N MET A 1 11.09 36.47 -31.25
CA MET A 1 11.60 35.13 -30.93
C MET A 1 12.01 34.99 -29.46
N SER A 2 12.87 35.85 -28.90
CA SER A 2 13.28 35.81 -27.47
C SER A 2 12.10 35.74 -26.46
N ASP A 3 11.03 36.50 -26.73
CA ASP A 3 9.89 36.61 -25.81
C ASP A 3 9.03 35.32 -25.73
N ALA A 4 8.88 34.59 -26.85
CA ALA A 4 8.14 33.33 -26.89
C ALA A 4 8.87 32.21 -26.14
N PHE A 5 10.20 32.17 -26.20
CA PHE A 5 11.02 31.22 -25.44
C PHE A 5 10.97 31.51 -23.93
N GLY A 6 10.94 32.78 -23.53
CA GLY A 6 10.79 33.16 -22.12
C GLY A 6 9.42 32.79 -21.53
N GLN A 7 8.35 32.88 -22.32
CA GLN A 7 7.00 32.46 -21.92
C GLN A 7 6.88 30.94 -21.79
N LEU A 8 7.47 30.18 -22.72
CA LEU A 8 7.51 28.72 -22.63
C LEU A 8 8.31 28.25 -21.40
N ALA A 9 9.46 28.86 -21.11
CA ALA A 9 10.26 28.53 -19.93
C ALA A 9 9.50 28.78 -18.62
N LYS A 10 8.73 29.87 -18.53
CA LYS A 10 7.86 30.16 -17.39
C LYS A 10 6.70 29.18 -17.25
N LEU A 11 6.11 28.75 -18.37
CA LEU A 11 5.01 27.80 -18.35
C LEU A 11 5.49 26.44 -17.83
N VAL A 12 6.63 25.98 -18.34
CA VAL A 12 7.28 24.72 -17.91
C VAL A 12 7.68 24.80 -16.43
N SER A 13 8.25 25.91 -15.95
CA SER A 13 8.57 26.04 -14.52
C SER A 13 7.32 26.00 -13.65
N ASN A 14 6.25 26.66 -14.06
CA ASN A 14 4.99 26.67 -13.33
C ASN A 14 4.34 25.29 -13.27
N GLU A 15 4.36 24.51 -14.36
CA GLU A 15 3.86 23.13 -14.36
C GLU A 15 4.69 22.23 -13.44
N ILE A 16 6.01 22.39 -13.43
CA ILE A 16 6.90 21.66 -12.51
C ILE A 16 6.57 22.01 -11.06
N ASP A 17 6.38 23.29 -10.75
CA ASP A 17 6.09 23.74 -9.38
C ASP A 17 4.69 23.30 -8.93
N LEU A 18 3.71 23.31 -9.84
CA LEU A 18 2.37 22.76 -9.58
C LEU A 18 2.42 21.25 -9.35
N ALA A 19 3.14 20.50 -10.19
CA ALA A 19 3.30 19.06 -10.03
C ALA A 19 3.99 18.71 -8.69
N LYS A 20 5.00 19.49 -8.27
CA LYS A 20 5.63 19.34 -6.95
C LYS A 20 4.65 19.61 -5.81
N ALA A 21 3.82 20.65 -5.94
CA ALA A 21 2.81 20.98 -4.93
C ALA A 21 1.77 19.86 -4.79
N GLU A 22 1.22 19.36 -5.89
CA GLU A 22 0.29 18.22 -5.88
C GLU A 22 0.94 16.95 -5.32
N MET A 23 2.20 16.68 -5.67
CA MET A 23 2.92 15.51 -5.15
C MET A 23 3.16 15.64 -3.65
N SER A 24 3.50 16.84 -3.15
CA SER A 24 3.65 17.12 -1.72
C SER A 24 2.33 16.92 -0.98
N GLU A 25 1.22 17.39 -1.54
CA GLU A 25 -0.12 17.20 -0.97
C GLU A 25 -0.51 15.72 -0.92
N LYS A 26 -0.31 14.97 -2.01
CA LYS A 26 -0.57 13.52 -2.08
C LYS A 26 0.30 12.74 -1.09
N VAL A 27 1.59 13.06 -0.99
CA VAL A 27 2.49 12.45 0.00
C VAL A 27 2.04 12.77 1.43
N GLY A 28 1.62 14.01 1.69
CA GLY A 28 1.07 14.40 2.98
C GLY A 28 -0.21 13.65 3.33
N GLN A 29 -1.11 13.46 2.37
CA GLN A 29 -2.35 12.69 2.55
C GLN A 29 -2.05 11.22 2.84
N VAL A 30 -1.19 10.59 2.05
CA VAL A 30 -0.75 9.20 2.26
C VAL A 30 -0.02 9.06 3.60
N GLY A 31 0.82 10.03 3.97
CA GLY A 31 1.52 10.06 5.25
C GLY A 31 0.56 10.13 6.45
N ARG A 32 -0.45 11.01 6.40
CA ARG A 32 -1.49 11.12 7.44
C ARG A 32 -2.33 9.84 7.54
N ALA A 33 -2.75 9.28 6.42
CA ALA A 33 -3.47 8.01 6.39
C ALA A 33 -2.63 6.88 6.98
N GLY A 34 -1.35 6.77 6.60
CA GLY A 34 -0.40 5.82 7.16
C GLY A 34 -0.21 5.99 8.67
N ALA A 35 -0.08 7.23 9.15
CA ALA A 35 0.04 7.52 10.58
C ALA A 35 -1.20 7.11 11.37
N MET A 36 -2.41 7.37 10.85
CA MET A 36 -3.65 6.94 11.48
C MET A 36 -3.79 5.41 11.52
N ILE A 37 -3.42 4.72 10.44
CA ILE A 37 -3.40 3.25 10.40
C ILE A 37 -2.42 2.69 11.43
N ALA A 38 -1.20 3.25 11.50
CA ALA A 38 -0.19 2.83 12.45
C ALA A 38 -0.65 3.03 13.91
N ALA A 39 -1.20 4.21 14.23
CA ALA A 39 -1.76 4.48 15.55
C ALA A 39 -2.91 3.53 15.91
N GLY A 40 -3.81 3.28 14.96
CA GLY A 40 -4.88 2.29 15.11
C GLY A 40 -4.34 0.89 15.37
N ALA A 41 -3.33 0.45 14.61
CA ALA A 41 -2.70 -0.86 14.77
C ALA A 41 -2.05 -1.03 16.16
N VAL A 42 -1.41 0.02 16.68
CA VAL A 42 -0.80 0.01 18.03
C VAL A 42 -1.85 -0.25 19.11
N ILE A 43 -3.05 0.32 18.99
CA ILE A 43 -4.15 0.11 19.95
C ILE A 43 -4.87 -1.22 19.68
N PHE A 44 -5.04 -1.57 18.41
CA PHE A 44 -5.74 -2.79 18.01
C PHE A 44 -4.97 -4.06 18.40
N MET A 45 -3.63 -4.06 18.35
CA MET A 45 -2.83 -5.21 18.75
C MET A 45 -3.14 -5.73 20.17
N PRO A 46 -3.04 -4.92 21.25
CA PRO A 46 -3.38 -5.40 22.59
C PRO A 46 -4.86 -5.75 22.73
N ALA A 47 -5.78 -5.03 22.07
CA ALA A 47 -7.20 -5.37 22.08
C ALA A 47 -7.44 -6.76 21.47
N LEU A 48 -6.80 -7.07 20.34
CA LEU A 48 -6.87 -8.38 19.70
C LEU A 48 -6.31 -9.48 20.60
N VAL A 49 -5.18 -9.24 21.28
CA VAL A 49 -4.61 -10.19 22.24
C VAL A 49 -5.60 -10.49 23.37
N LEU A 50 -6.25 -9.47 23.93
CA LEU A 50 -7.26 -9.66 24.98
C LEU A 50 -8.47 -10.47 24.49
N VAL A 51 -8.93 -10.24 23.26
CA VAL A 51 -10.02 -11.02 22.66
C VAL A 51 -9.60 -12.49 22.48
N LEU A 52 -8.38 -12.75 22.00
CA LEU A 52 -7.88 -14.13 21.87
C LEU A 52 -7.74 -14.81 23.23
N LEU A 53 -7.27 -14.10 24.27
CA LEU A 53 -7.24 -14.64 25.63
C LEU A 53 -8.64 -14.93 26.17
N ALA A 54 -9.62 -14.07 25.88
CA ALA A 54 -11.02 -14.27 26.28
C ALA A 54 -11.62 -15.52 25.60
N ILE A 55 -11.33 -15.74 24.32
CA ILE A 55 -11.75 -16.96 23.60
C ILE A 55 -11.10 -18.20 24.22
N ALA A 56 -9.80 -18.15 24.50
CA ALA A 56 -9.11 -19.27 25.16
C ALA A 56 -9.68 -19.55 26.56
N ALA A 57 -9.98 -18.51 27.35
CA ALA A 57 -10.61 -18.64 28.65
C ALA A 57 -12.02 -19.25 28.55
N ALA A 58 -12.80 -18.88 27.54
CA ALA A 58 -14.12 -19.47 27.29
C ALA A 58 -14.01 -20.97 26.94
N LEU A 59 -13.02 -21.36 26.13
CA LEU A 59 -12.76 -22.78 25.82
C LEU A 59 -12.35 -23.56 27.08
N ILE A 60 -11.51 -22.97 27.94
CA ILE A 60 -11.17 -23.58 29.24
C ILE A 60 -12.42 -23.77 30.10
N GLY A 61 -13.28 -22.74 30.17
CA GLY A 61 -14.57 -22.83 30.87
C GLY A 61 -15.52 -23.88 30.28
N ALA A 62 -15.37 -24.21 29.00
CA ALA A 62 -16.11 -25.27 28.33
C ALA A 62 -15.51 -26.68 28.54
N GLY A 63 -14.45 -26.81 29.36
CA GLY A 63 -13.85 -28.09 29.74
C GLY A 63 -12.59 -28.47 28.95
N PHE A 64 -12.10 -27.61 28.05
CA PHE A 64 -10.82 -27.85 27.38
C PHE A 64 -9.64 -27.59 28.34
N SER A 65 -8.56 -28.37 28.20
CA SER A 65 -7.32 -28.07 28.93
C SER A 65 -6.68 -26.78 28.40
N ALA A 66 -6.01 -26.03 29.28
CA ALA A 66 -5.39 -24.75 28.91
C ALA A 66 -4.46 -24.85 27.67
N PRO A 67 -3.57 -25.86 27.54
CA PRO A 67 -2.72 -25.97 26.35
C PRO A 67 -3.53 -26.11 25.05
N ILE A 68 -4.62 -26.90 25.07
CA ILE A 68 -5.45 -27.13 23.88
C ILE A 68 -6.26 -25.87 23.54
N ALA A 69 -6.80 -25.18 24.53
CA ALA A 69 -7.54 -23.93 24.32
C ALA A 69 -6.66 -22.84 23.67
N TYR A 70 -5.44 -22.66 24.16
CA TYR A 70 -4.49 -21.72 23.56
C TYR A 70 -4.04 -22.15 22.16
N LEU A 71 -3.83 -23.45 21.92
CA LEU A 71 -3.46 -23.96 20.60
C LEU A 71 -4.57 -23.74 19.56
N ILE A 72 -5.83 -24.00 19.92
CA ILE A 72 -6.97 -23.77 19.03
C ILE A 72 -7.11 -22.28 18.73
N THR A 73 -7.07 -21.44 19.77
CA THR A 73 -7.31 -20.00 19.60
C THR A 73 -6.18 -19.31 18.85
N GLY A 74 -4.93 -19.53 19.29
CA GLY A 74 -3.75 -18.98 18.64
C GLY A 74 -3.51 -19.57 17.25
N GLY A 75 -3.72 -20.88 17.09
CA GLY A 75 -3.63 -21.56 15.80
C GLY A 75 -4.67 -21.04 14.81
N GLY A 76 -5.93 -20.86 15.24
CA GLY A 76 -6.99 -20.28 14.41
C GLY A 76 -6.68 -18.86 13.96
N ALA A 77 -6.22 -18.01 14.89
CA ALA A 77 -5.77 -16.65 14.56
C ALA A 77 -4.58 -16.65 13.59
N GLY A 78 -3.62 -17.58 13.79
CA GLY A 78 -2.47 -17.77 12.91
C GLY A 78 -2.86 -18.17 11.48
N LEU A 79 -3.83 -19.08 11.33
CA LEU A 79 -4.36 -19.47 10.01
C LEU A 79 -5.03 -18.30 9.29
N ILE A 80 -5.82 -17.49 10.01
CA ILE A 80 -6.43 -16.28 9.45
C ILE A 80 -5.35 -15.28 9.02
N ALA A 81 -4.32 -15.06 9.85
CA ALA A 81 -3.21 -14.17 9.52
C ALA A 81 -2.45 -14.64 8.26
N LEU A 82 -2.15 -15.93 8.15
CA LEU A 82 -1.51 -16.50 6.96
C LEU A 82 -2.37 -16.32 5.71
N ALA A 83 -3.68 -16.54 5.79
CA ALA A 83 -4.59 -16.34 4.68
C ALA A 83 -4.61 -14.86 4.23
N LEU A 84 -4.68 -13.91 5.17
CA LEU A 84 -4.65 -12.48 4.86
C LEU A 84 -3.33 -12.06 4.23
N ILE A 85 -2.19 -12.54 4.74
CA ILE A 85 -0.87 -12.29 4.15
C ILE A 85 -0.83 -12.81 2.71
N TRP A 86 -1.29 -14.04 2.50
CA TRP A 86 -1.30 -14.66 1.17
C TRP A 86 -2.20 -13.92 0.17
N VAL A 87 -3.38 -13.48 0.60
CA VAL A 87 -4.27 -12.62 -0.20
C VAL A 87 -3.62 -11.25 -0.49
N GLY A 88 -2.95 -10.65 0.50
CA GLY A 88 -2.24 -9.39 0.31
C GLY A 88 -1.12 -9.50 -0.73
N ILE A 89 -0.28 -10.53 -0.60
CA ILE A 89 0.82 -10.81 -1.55
C ILE A 89 0.27 -11.10 -2.94
N SER A 90 -0.76 -11.94 -3.07
CA SER A 90 -1.33 -12.27 -4.38
C SER A 90 -1.96 -11.06 -5.08
N ARG A 91 -2.54 -10.11 -4.33
CA ARG A 91 -3.04 -8.84 -4.87
C ARG A 91 -1.95 -7.86 -5.29
N LEU A 92 -0.76 -7.94 -4.68
CA LEU A 92 0.41 -7.21 -5.15
C LEU A 92 0.97 -7.88 -6.43
N SER A 93 0.99 -9.20 -6.50
CA SER A 93 1.59 -9.94 -7.62
C SER A 93 0.72 -10.06 -8.88
N GLY A 94 -0.60 -9.98 -8.78
CA GLY A 94 -1.52 -10.15 -9.91
C GLY A 94 -1.98 -8.81 -10.51
N ASP A 95 -1.54 -8.52 -11.76
CA ASP A 95 -1.92 -7.41 -12.66
C ASP A 95 -1.88 -5.96 -12.12
N ALA A 96 -1.90 -5.71 -10.81
CA ALA A 96 -1.88 -4.39 -10.19
C ALA A 96 -0.49 -3.72 -10.23
N LEU A 97 0.57 -4.50 -10.43
CA LEU A 97 1.95 -4.01 -10.58
C LEU A 97 2.42 -3.91 -12.05
N LYS A 98 1.62 -4.37 -13.02
CA LYS A 98 1.92 -4.08 -14.43
C LYS A 98 1.49 -2.64 -14.71
N PRO A 99 2.41 -1.74 -15.07
CA PRO A 99 2.01 -0.40 -15.51
C PRO A 99 1.02 -0.55 -16.66
N ASN A 100 -0.11 0.19 -16.63
CA ASN A 100 -1.09 0.24 -17.74
C ASN A 100 -0.46 0.69 -19.08
N VAL A 101 0.76 1.19 -19.05
CA VAL A 101 1.56 1.44 -20.25
C VAL A 101 2.13 0.10 -20.69
N THR A 102 1.43 -0.53 -21.64
CA THR A 102 1.91 -1.70 -22.38
C THR A 102 3.36 -1.44 -22.79
N LEU A 103 4.28 -2.36 -22.47
CA LEU A 103 5.71 -2.22 -22.81
C LEU A 103 5.93 -1.89 -24.31
N ASP A 104 5.02 -2.31 -25.19
CA ASP A 104 4.96 -1.95 -26.61
C ASP A 104 4.82 -0.45 -26.89
N GLN A 105 4.06 0.29 -26.08
CA GLN A 105 3.91 1.73 -26.21
C GLN A 105 5.20 2.46 -25.84
N LEU A 106 5.89 1.99 -24.78
CA LEU A 106 7.21 2.51 -24.39
C LEU A 106 8.29 2.19 -25.43
N GLN A 107 8.21 1.04 -26.11
CA GLN A 107 9.12 0.71 -27.20
C GLN A 107 8.87 1.56 -28.45
N ARG A 108 7.60 1.78 -28.83
CA ARG A 108 7.23 2.64 -29.97
C ARG A 108 7.65 4.09 -29.77
N ASP A 109 7.46 4.64 -28.58
CA ASP A 109 7.89 6.02 -28.28
C ASP A 109 9.41 6.18 -28.30
N LYS A 110 10.17 5.16 -27.84
CA LYS A 110 11.62 5.17 -27.96
C LYS A 110 12.10 5.20 -29.41
N ILE A 111 11.41 4.48 -30.31
CA ILE A 111 11.76 4.45 -31.73
C ILE A 111 11.44 5.80 -32.39
N ALA A 112 10.24 6.35 -32.15
CA ALA A 112 9.84 7.65 -32.67
C ALA A 112 10.75 8.79 -32.18
N ALA A 113 11.12 8.78 -30.90
CA ALA A 113 12.06 9.76 -30.34
C ALA A 113 13.47 9.64 -30.97
N LYS A 114 13.90 8.44 -31.33
CA LYS A 114 15.20 8.20 -31.98
C LYS A 114 15.19 8.60 -33.45
N GLU A 115 14.06 8.51 -34.14
CA GLU A 115 13.91 8.99 -35.52
C GLU A 115 13.86 10.52 -35.60
N MET A 116 13.22 11.20 -34.64
CA MET A 116 13.21 12.67 -34.60
C MET A 116 14.56 13.29 -34.25
N ALA A 117 15.46 12.53 -33.63
CA ALA A 117 16.82 12.98 -33.27
C ALA A 117 17.87 12.70 -34.36
N ARG A 118 17.46 12.14 -35.50
CA ARG A 118 18.31 11.83 -36.66
C ARG A 118 17.99 12.76 -37.82
#